data_AF-A0A523AE30-F1
#
_entry.id   AF-A0A523AE30-F1
#
_cell.length_a   1.000
_cell.length_b   1.000
_cell.length_c   1.000
_cell.angle_alpha   90.00
_cell.angle_beta   90.00
_cell.angle_gamma   90.00
#
_symmetry.space_group_name_H-M   'P 1'
#
loop_
_entity.id
_entity.type
_entity.pdbx_description
1 polymer ?
#
loop_
_entity_poly.entity_id
_entity_poly.type
_entity_poly.pdbx_seq_one_letter_code
_entity_poly.pdbx_strand_id
1 'polypeptide(L)'
;MAELLVRADVRTRIGENNFVEIPPLPSIKDVEIFLKELLAELVEQNKAEEKIQKESLGVSLETYPFTAEAFAMLCEFASQDPTKALPRNLIKAVNECAISAWDERKPIIEPDTVNEIAPLIFG
;
A
#
# COMPACT_ATOMS: atom_id res chain seq x y z
N MET A 1 -23.28 1.87 -13.47
CA MET A 1 -22.82 2.10 -14.86
C MET A 1 -21.87 3.26 -14.80
N ALA A 2 -20.62 3.10 -15.25
CA ALA A 2 -19.63 4.18 -15.22
C ALA A 2 -20.16 5.43 -15.93
N GLU A 3 -19.91 6.61 -15.37
CA GLU A 3 -20.45 7.89 -15.88
C GLU A 3 -20.12 8.11 -17.37
N LEU A 4 -18.95 7.65 -17.82
CA LEU A 4 -18.50 7.73 -19.20
C LEU A 4 -19.37 6.91 -20.18
N LEU A 5 -20.01 5.84 -19.72
CA LEU A 5 -20.86 4.98 -20.54
C LEU A 5 -22.32 5.47 -20.63
N VAL A 6 -22.66 6.57 -19.94
CA VAL A 6 -23.97 7.21 -20.02
C VAL A 6 -24.14 7.96 -21.36
N ARG A 7 -23.04 8.51 -21.88
CA ARG A 7 -23.00 9.26 -23.14
C ARG A 7 -23.11 8.34 -24.35
N ALA A 8 -24.15 8.53 -25.17
CA ALA A 8 -24.42 7.68 -26.33
C ALA A 8 -23.28 7.68 -27.37
N ASP A 9 -22.61 8.81 -27.58
CA ASP A 9 -21.48 8.94 -28.49
C ASP A 9 -20.24 8.16 -28.01
N VAL A 10 -20.06 8.02 -26.70
CA VAL A 10 -19.00 7.21 -26.09
C VAL A 10 -19.39 5.73 -26.08
N ARG A 11 -20.61 5.41 -25.64
CA ARG A 11 -21.14 4.04 -25.54
C ARG A 11 -21.13 3.31 -26.88
N THR A 12 -21.47 4.01 -27.97
CA THR A 12 -21.47 3.43 -29.33
C THR A 12 -20.06 3.15 -29.87
N ARG A 13 -19.01 3.77 -29.32
CA ARG A 13 -17.61 3.55 -29.74
C ARG A 13 -16.89 2.51 -28.89
N ILE A 14 -17.11 2.51 -27.58
CA ILE A 14 -16.54 1.51 -26.68
C ILE A 14 -17.28 0.18 -26.86
N GLY A 15 -18.61 0.21 -26.92
CA GLY A 15 -19.47 -0.98 -26.90
C GLY A 15 -19.88 -1.35 -25.47
N GLU A 16 -21.13 -1.78 -25.29
CA GLU A 16 -21.72 -2.00 -23.95
C GLU A 16 -21.01 -3.08 -23.14
N ASN A 17 -20.38 -4.05 -23.81
CA ASN A 17 -19.71 -5.19 -23.18
C ASN A 17 -18.17 -5.08 -23.17
N ASN A 18 -17.59 -3.99 -23.70
CA ASN A 18 -16.14 -3.81 -23.78
C ASN A 18 -15.61 -2.97 -22.60
N PHE A 19 -16.22 -3.14 -21.43
CA PHE A 19 -15.86 -2.42 -20.22
C PHE A 19 -15.62 -3.43 -19.10
N VAL A 20 -14.48 -3.29 -18.42
CA VAL A 20 -14.14 -4.06 -17.22
C VAL A 20 -13.90 -3.06 -16.10
N GLU A 21 -14.75 -3.09 -15.09
CA GLU A 21 -14.56 -2.33 -13.86
C GLU A 21 -13.58 -3.07 -12.97
N ILE A 22 -12.45 -2.44 -12.65
CA ILE A 22 -11.47 -2.99 -11.72
C ILE A 22 -11.89 -2.55 -10.31
N PRO A 23 -12.30 -3.48 -9.43
CA PRO A 23 -12.70 -3.12 -8.08
C PRO A 23 -11.48 -2.72 -7.24
N PRO A 24 -11.69 -2.00 -6.12
CA PRO A 24 -10.69 -1.88 -5.07
C PRO A 24 -10.29 -3.25 -4.52
N LEU A 25 -9.18 -3.30 -3.76
CA LEU A 25 -8.77 -4.53 -3.09
C LEU A 25 -9.83 -4.93 -2.05
N PRO A 26 -10.45 -6.12 -2.17
CA PRO A 26 -11.69 -6.42 -1.47
C PRO A 26 -11.48 -6.91 -0.03
N SER A 27 -10.27 -7.32 0.35
CA SER A 27 -9.97 -7.82 1.68
C SER A 27 -8.61 -7.37 2.19
N ILE A 28 -8.44 -7.41 3.52
CA ILE A 28 -7.15 -7.14 4.18
C ILE A 28 -6.04 -8.05 3.66
N LYS A 29 -6.37 -9.31 3.33
CA LYS A 29 -5.40 -10.27 2.80
C LYS A 29 -4.91 -9.85 1.41
N ASP A 30 -5.78 -9.29 0.58
CA ASP A 30 -5.38 -8.80 -0.75
C ASP A 30 -4.51 -7.54 -0.64
N VAL A 31 -4.79 -6.69 0.35
CA VAL A 31 -3.93 -5.54 0.71
C VAL A 31 -2.56 -6.01 1.19
N GLU A 32 -2.50 -6.99 2.09
CA GLU A 32 -1.25 -7.56 2.59
C GLU A 32 -0.42 -8.15 1.44
N ILE A 33 -1.04 -8.95 0.56
CA ILE A 33 -0.36 -9.54 -0.61
C ILE A 33 0.18 -8.43 -1.49
N PHE A 34 -0.66 -7.46 -1.86
CA PHE A 34 -0.25 -6.33 -2.69
C PHE A 34 0.92 -5.56 -2.09
N LEU A 35 0.88 -5.25 -0.79
CA LEU A 35 1.94 -4.49 -0.12
C LEU A 35 3.23 -5.30 -0.02
N LYS A 36 3.17 -6.61 0.25
CA LYS A 36 4.37 -7.47 0.24
C LYS A 36 5.01 -7.53 -1.14
N GLU A 37 4.20 -7.72 -2.19
CA GLU A 37 4.69 -7.71 -3.58
C GLU A 37 5.29 -6.34 -3.94
N LEU A 38 4.63 -5.25 -3.55
CA LEU A 38 5.15 -3.89 -3.76
C LEU A 38 6.50 -3.69 -3.07
N LEU A 39 6.64 -4.09 -1.81
CA LEU A 39 7.91 -3.98 -1.07
C LEU A 39 9.00 -4.85 -1.70
N ALA A 40 8.65 -6.06 -2.15
CA ALA A 40 9.59 -6.95 -2.83
C ALA A 40 10.20 -6.31 -4.09
N GLU A 41 9.41 -5.54 -4.82
CA GLU A 41 9.85 -4.83 -6.03
C GLU A 41 10.57 -3.51 -5.75
N LEU A 42 10.21 -2.80 -4.67
CA LEU A 42 10.84 -1.53 -4.31
C LEU A 42 12.18 -1.71 -3.56
N VAL A 43 12.33 -2.81 -2.84
CA VAL A 43 13.47 -3.06 -1.96
C VAL A 43 14.45 -4.04 -2.61
N GLU A 44 15.73 -3.67 -2.64
CA GLU A 44 16.78 -4.61 -3.05
C GLU A 44 17.01 -5.67 -1.96
N GLN A 45 16.42 -6.85 -2.18
CA GLN A 45 16.28 -7.91 -1.18
C GLN A 45 17.60 -8.32 -0.52
N ASN A 46 18.66 -8.53 -1.30
CA ASN A 46 19.97 -8.93 -0.76
C ASN A 46 20.54 -7.89 0.20
N LYS A 47 20.45 -6.59 -0.15
CA LYS A 47 20.94 -5.51 0.71
C LYS A 47 20.06 -5.31 1.95
N ALA A 48 18.75 -5.52 1.81
CA ALA A 48 17.84 -5.47 2.94
C ALA A 48 18.14 -6.59 3.94
N GLU A 49 18.32 -7.83 3.48
CA GLU A 49 18.68 -8.95 4.35
C GLU A 49 20.00 -8.71 5.09
N GLU A 50 21.05 -8.28 4.36
CA GLU A 50 22.34 -7.91 4.96
C GLU A 50 22.18 -6.83 6.05
N LYS A 51 21.39 -5.79 5.77
CA LYS A 51 21.16 -4.69 6.71
C LYS A 51 20.38 -5.14 7.95
N ILE A 52 19.30 -5.91 7.76
CA ILE A 52 18.46 -6.44 8.85
C ILE A 52 19.32 -7.26 9.81
N GLN A 53 20.17 -8.15 9.29
CA GLN A 53 21.05 -8.99 10.10
C GLN A 53 22.14 -8.17 10.80
N LYS A 54 22.82 -7.28 10.05
CA LYS A 54 23.93 -6.46 10.58
C LYS A 54 23.48 -5.52 11.70
N GLU A 55 22.32 -4.89 11.54
CA GLU A 55 21.80 -3.90 12.49
C GLU A 55 20.82 -4.52 13.50
N SER A 56 20.52 -5.81 13.40
CA SER A 56 19.59 -6.53 14.27
C SER A 56 18.23 -5.83 14.40
N LEU A 57 17.67 -5.41 13.26
CA LEU A 57 16.48 -4.55 13.21
C LEU A 57 15.19 -5.21 13.69
N GLY A 58 15.18 -6.53 13.92
CA GLY A 58 14.02 -7.26 14.44
C GLY A 58 12.82 -7.31 13.48
N VAL A 59 13.04 -7.04 12.19
CA VAL A 59 12.00 -7.06 11.15
C VAL A 59 12.22 -8.21 10.17
N SER A 60 11.13 -8.66 9.54
CA SER A 60 11.21 -9.69 8.49
C SER A 60 11.56 -9.05 7.14
N LEU A 61 12.19 -9.82 6.25
CA LEU A 61 12.46 -9.36 4.89
C LEU A 61 11.16 -9.06 4.12
N GLU A 62 10.10 -9.84 4.35
CA GLU A 62 8.79 -9.68 3.68
C GLU A 62 8.10 -8.35 4.01
N THR A 63 8.34 -7.80 5.21
CA THR A 63 7.70 -6.57 5.67
C THR A 63 8.64 -5.38 5.70
N TYR A 64 9.95 -5.58 5.44
CA TYR A 64 10.92 -4.51 5.46
C TYR A 64 10.54 -3.39 4.46
N PRO A 65 10.58 -2.10 4.85
CA PRO A 65 11.19 -1.54 6.06
C PRO A 65 10.27 -1.40 7.28
N PHE A 66 9.09 -2.01 7.28
CA PHE A 66 8.14 -1.97 8.40
C PHE A 66 8.43 -3.06 9.45
N THR A 67 8.19 -2.71 10.71
CA THR A 67 7.93 -3.71 11.75
C THR A 67 6.67 -4.51 11.42
N ALA A 68 6.55 -5.73 11.92
CA ALA A 68 5.37 -6.57 11.68
C ALA A 68 4.08 -5.89 12.18
N GLU A 69 4.14 -5.19 13.31
CA GLU A 69 3.02 -4.44 13.87
C GLU A 69 2.65 -3.23 13.00
N ALA A 70 3.63 -2.43 12.59
CA ALA A 70 3.38 -1.28 11.70
C ALA A 70 2.78 -1.71 10.35
N PHE A 71 3.28 -2.81 9.79
CA PHE A 71 2.76 -3.37 8.54
C PHE A 71 1.30 -3.82 8.69
N ALA A 72 0.99 -4.58 9.74
CA ALA A 72 -0.38 -5.02 10.01
C ALA A 72 -1.33 -3.82 10.21
N MET A 73 -0.89 -2.83 10.99
CA MET A 73 -1.63 -1.58 11.21
C MET A 73 -1.93 -0.84 9.91
N LEU A 74 -0.96 -0.73 9.00
CA LEU A 74 -1.18 -0.10 7.70
C LEU A 74 -2.23 -0.85 6.87
N CYS A 75 -2.17 -2.19 6.87
CA CYS A 75 -3.15 -3.03 6.18
C CYS A 75 -4.55 -2.87 6.77
N GLU A 76 -4.67 -2.79 8.09
CA GLU A 76 -5.93 -2.53 8.79
C GLU A 76 -6.51 -1.19 8.39
N PHE A 77 -5.74 -0.10 8.47
CA PHE A 77 -6.20 1.24 8.05
C PHE A 77 -6.69 1.26 6.61
N ALA A 78 -5.93 0.65 5.69
CA ALA A 78 -6.31 0.60 4.29
C ALA A 78 -7.60 -0.20 4.04
N SER A 79 -7.89 -1.19 4.88
CA SER A 79 -9.04 -2.08 4.74
C SER A 79 -10.32 -1.58 5.42
N GLN A 80 -10.24 -0.53 6.22
CA GLN A 80 -11.40 0.06 6.91
C GLN A 80 -12.42 0.65 5.94
N ASP A 81 -11.96 1.32 4.88
CA ASP A 81 -12.80 1.82 3.79
C ASP A 81 -12.41 1.15 2.47
N PRO A 82 -13.23 0.21 1.96
CA PRO A 82 -12.97 -0.47 0.69
C PRO A 82 -12.80 0.49 -0.49
N THR A 83 -13.40 1.69 -0.47
CA THR A 83 -13.24 2.67 -1.54
C THR A 83 -11.87 3.35 -1.54
N LYS A 84 -11.16 3.29 -0.40
CA LYS A 84 -9.81 3.84 -0.19
C LYS A 84 -8.72 2.79 -0.34
N ALA A 85 -9.04 1.50 -0.34
CA ALA A 85 -8.16 0.35 -0.61
C ALA A 85 -7.72 0.27 -2.09
N LEU A 86 -7.24 1.38 -2.63
CA LEU A 86 -6.77 1.51 -4.01
C LEU A 86 -5.24 1.44 -4.05
N PRO A 87 -4.65 0.78 -5.06
CA PRO A 87 -3.19 0.70 -5.22
C PRO A 87 -2.49 2.06 -5.10
N ARG A 88 -3.06 3.13 -5.68
CA ARG A 88 -2.50 4.49 -5.59
C ARG A 88 -2.41 5.04 -4.16
N ASN A 89 -3.38 4.72 -3.31
CA ASN A 89 -3.41 5.17 -1.92
C ASN A 89 -2.43 4.35 -1.07
N LEU A 90 -2.35 3.04 -1.32
CA LEU A 90 -1.39 2.14 -0.68
C LEU A 90 0.06 2.56 -0.97
N ILE A 91 0.38 2.80 -2.25
CA ILE A 91 1.71 3.29 -2.67
C ILE A 91 2.01 4.64 -2.01
N LYS A 92 1.04 5.56 -1.99
CA LYS A 92 1.19 6.84 -1.29
C LYS A 92 1.50 6.63 0.19
N ALA A 93 0.74 5.78 0.88
CA ALA A 93 0.94 5.53 2.31
C ALA A 93 2.32 4.93 2.62
N VAL A 94 2.77 3.96 1.83
CA VAL A 94 4.13 3.41 1.96
C VAL A 94 5.18 4.50 1.79
N ASN A 95 5.04 5.33 0.76
CA ASN A 95 6.00 6.40 0.48
C ASN A 95 6.04 7.47 1.59
N GLU A 96 4.87 7.95 2.04
CA GLU A 96 4.79 8.95 3.10
C GLU A 96 5.32 8.41 4.44
N CYS A 97 5.05 7.13 4.77
CA CYS A 97 5.64 6.49 5.95
C CYS A 97 7.17 6.40 5.85
N ALA A 98 7.70 6.05 4.67
CA ALA A 98 9.14 5.97 4.44
C ALA A 98 9.82 7.35 4.54
N ILE A 99 9.18 8.40 4.01
CA ILE A 99 9.67 9.78 4.12
C ILE A 99 9.69 10.24 5.57
N SER A 100 8.59 10.05 6.32
CA SER A 100 8.51 10.42 7.74
C SER A 100 9.58 9.70 8.57
N ALA A 101 9.72 8.39 8.43
CA ALA A 101 10.74 7.63 9.13
C ALA A 101 12.17 8.10 8.77
N TRP A 102 12.40 8.42 7.49
CA TRP A 102 13.68 8.95 7.02
C TRP A 102 14.00 10.32 7.63
N ASP A 103 13.03 11.24 7.66
CA ASP A 103 13.19 12.58 8.21
C ASP A 103 13.49 12.54 9.72
N GLU A 104 12.88 11.58 10.43
CA GLU A 104 13.12 11.28 11.84
C GLU A 104 14.41 10.47 12.09
N ARG A 105 15.12 10.08 11.02
CA ARG A 105 16.33 9.24 11.07
C ARG A 105 16.10 7.88 11.72
N LYS A 106 14.87 7.35 11.63
CA LYS A 106 14.53 6.00 12.05
C LYS A 106 14.99 4.99 10.98
N PRO A 107 15.62 3.87 11.36
CA PRO A 107 16.11 2.88 10.41
C PRO A 107 14.99 2.00 9.82
N ILE A 108 13.83 1.96 10.49
CA ILE A 108 12.64 1.16 10.17
C ILE A 108 11.37 1.97 10.47
N ILE A 109 10.25 1.52 9.91
CA ILE A 109 8.94 2.14 10.13
C ILE A 109 8.24 1.42 11.29
N GLU A 110 7.90 2.21 12.31
CA GLU A 110 7.26 1.78 13.53
C GLU A 110 5.76 2.19 13.55
N PRO A 111 4.94 1.62 14.47
CA PRO A 111 3.50 1.88 14.49
C PRO A 111 3.11 3.34 14.72
N ASP A 112 3.98 4.14 15.36
CA ASP A 112 3.75 5.58 15.56
C ASP A 112 3.73 6.34 14.23
N THR A 113 4.72 6.10 13.35
CA THR A 113 4.76 6.67 11.99
C THR A 113 3.51 6.30 11.18
N VAL A 114 3.06 5.05 11.27
CA VAL A 114 1.85 4.61 10.57
C VAL A 114 0.59 5.29 11.12
N ASN A 115 0.48 5.41 12.45
CA ASN A 115 -0.64 6.11 13.08
C ASN A 115 -0.73 7.59 12.70
N GLU A 116 0.40 8.24 12.42
CA GLU A 116 0.41 9.63 11.98
C GLU A 116 0.00 9.77 10.51
N ILE A 117 0.48 8.87 9.65
CA ILE A 117 0.37 9.00 8.18
C ILE A 117 -0.91 8.35 7.64
N ALA A 118 -1.27 7.16 8.10
CA ALA A 118 -2.38 6.39 7.55
C ALA A 118 -3.73 7.13 7.61
N PRO A 119 -4.10 7.84 8.71
CA PRO A 119 -5.34 8.62 8.75
C PRO A 119 -5.39 9.76 7.71
N LEU A 120 -4.25 10.33 7.32
CA LEU A 120 -4.19 11.42 6.33
C LEU A 120 -4.50 10.93 4.91
N ILE A 121 -4.43 9.61 4.69
CA ILE A 121 -4.59 8.98 3.37
C ILE A 121 -5.89 8.18 3.31
N PHE A 122 -6.19 7.40 4.35
CA PHE A 122 -7.36 6.52 4.41
C PHE A 122 -8.55 7.13 5.14
N GLY A 123 -8.36 8.17 5.95
CA GLY A 123 -9.44 8.92 6.61
C GLY A 123 -10.25 9.83 5.69
#